data_AF-A0A561US27-F1
#
_entry.id   AF-A0A561US27-F1
#
_cell.length_a   1.000
_cell.length_b   1.000
_cell.length_c   1.000
_cell.angle_alpha   90.00
_cell.angle_beta   90.00
_cell.angle_gamma   90.00
#
_symmetry.space_group_name_H-M   'P 1'
#
loop_
_entity.id
_entity.type
_entity.pdbx_description
1 polymer ?
#
loop_
_entity_poly.entity_id
_entity_poly.type
_entity_poly.pdbx_seq_one_letter_code
_entity_poly.pdbx_strand_id
1 'polypeptide(L)'
;MYTGVSPKSTSDDGGTEYSTASATCLYGACTGVVRSAVIRKNPVRLIDDLRKELTDSDRMVVNDVGVRTMLLRNYREGLRTSAWGWIDDAIAFSNPWGFEPAEITGPVMLWHGEKDVFSPVGHSRWLAGRIPNSTVVVDPAAAHFDALHALPRVLNWLLESASG
;
A
#
# COMPACT_ATOMS: atom_id res chain seq x y z
N MET A 1 0.92 10.64 2.13
CA MET A 1 0.75 10.24 3.52
C MET A 1 -0.54 10.84 4.03
N TYR A 2 -1.52 9.97 4.17
CA TYR A 2 -2.56 10.02 5.19
C TYR A 2 -1.93 10.65 6.45
N THR A 3 -2.17 11.94 6.70
CA THR A 3 -1.61 12.58 7.90
C THR A 3 -2.33 11.99 9.08
N GLY A 4 -1.59 11.20 9.85
CA GLY A 4 -2.11 10.32 10.88
C GLY A 4 -3.12 10.97 11.81
N VAL A 5 -4.26 10.31 11.93
CA VAL A 5 -4.89 10.08 13.21
C VAL A 5 -5.24 8.59 13.26
N SER A 6 -4.24 7.72 13.48
CA SER A 6 -4.52 6.44 14.12
C SER A 6 -4.29 6.67 15.62
N PRO A 7 -5.34 6.64 16.45
CA PRO A 7 -5.14 6.32 17.85
C PRO A 7 -4.49 4.93 17.87
N LYS A 8 -3.49 4.72 18.74
CA LYS A 8 -3.09 3.38 19.16
C LYS A 8 -4.33 2.68 19.72
N SER A 9 -5.09 2.01 18.87
CA SER A 9 -6.22 1.18 19.24
C SER A 9 -5.66 -0.23 19.42
N THR A 10 -5.54 -0.65 20.67
CA THR A 10 -5.21 -2.02 21.08
C THR A 10 -6.40 -2.97 20.88
N SER A 11 -7.19 -2.78 19.82
CA SER A 11 -8.39 -3.56 19.54
C SER A 11 -8.16 -4.30 18.23
N ASP A 12 -8.16 -5.63 18.27
CA ASP A 12 -8.03 -6.58 17.14
C ASP A 12 -9.17 -6.49 16.09
N ASP A 13 -9.88 -5.36 16.05
CA ASP A 13 -10.92 -5.01 15.10
C ASP A 13 -10.27 -4.15 14.00
N GLY A 14 -9.72 -4.79 12.96
CA GLY A 14 -9.28 -4.10 11.74
C GLY A 14 -10.44 -3.56 10.88
N GLY A 15 -11.70 -3.73 11.30
CA GLY A 15 -12.90 -3.32 10.55
C GLY A 15 -13.24 -1.83 10.71
N THR A 16 -12.84 -1.20 11.83
CA THR A 16 -13.12 0.23 12.07
C THR A 16 -12.33 1.18 11.16
N GLU A 17 -11.15 0.79 10.69
CA GLU A 17 -10.33 1.59 9.74
C GLU A 17 -10.95 1.66 8.34
N TYR A 18 -11.63 0.60 7.87
CA TYR A 18 -12.27 0.59 6.55
C TYR A 18 -13.64 1.31 6.54
N SER A 19 -14.36 1.36 7.66
CA SER A 19 -15.74 1.86 7.71
C SER A 19 -15.89 3.38 7.91
N THR A 20 -14.84 4.11 8.31
CA THR A 20 -14.94 5.54 8.71
C THR A 20 -14.51 6.55 7.64
N ALA A 21 -14.25 6.10 6.41
CA ALA A 21 -13.52 6.87 5.40
C ALA A 21 -14.31 7.98 4.66
N SER A 22 -15.63 8.01 4.74
CA SER A 22 -16.48 8.89 3.91
C SER A 22 -16.25 10.39 4.14
N ALA A 23 -16.08 10.83 5.39
CA ALA A 23 -15.83 12.25 5.71
C ALA A 23 -14.36 12.69 5.48
N THR A 24 -13.41 11.76 5.64
CA THR A 24 -11.97 11.97 5.40
C THR A 24 -11.66 12.15 3.91
N CYS A 25 -12.52 11.66 3.03
CA CYS A 25 -12.31 11.62 1.58
C CYS A 25 -12.27 13.01 0.92
N LEU A 26 -13.13 13.95 1.35
CA LEU A 26 -13.15 15.32 0.81
C LEU A 26 -11.93 16.14 1.26
N TYR A 27 -11.45 15.93 2.48
CA TYR A 27 -10.21 16.54 2.97
C TYR A 27 -8.97 15.91 2.33
N GLY A 28 -9.00 14.60 2.11
CA GLY A 28 -8.00 13.84 1.35
C GLY A 28 -7.90 14.27 -0.11
N ALA A 29 -9.02 14.60 -0.76
CA ALA A 29 -9.04 15.09 -2.14
C ALA A 29 -8.35 16.45 -2.28
N CYS A 30 -8.67 17.42 -1.42
CA CYS A 30 -8.03 18.75 -1.44
C CYS A 30 -6.52 18.68 -1.16
N THR A 31 -6.10 17.87 -0.19
CA THR A 31 -4.67 17.65 0.11
C THR A 31 -3.97 16.88 -1.01
N GLY A 32 -4.64 15.93 -1.66
CA GLY A 32 -4.17 15.18 -2.83
C GLY A 32 -3.91 16.07 -4.05
N VAL A 33 -4.78 17.04 -4.33
CA VAL A 33 -4.58 18.01 -5.43
C VAL A 33 -3.37 18.90 -5.17
N VAL A 34 -3.21 19.44 -3.96
CA VAL A 34 -2.05 20.30 -3.62
C VAL A 34 -0.75 19.51 -3.67
N ARG A 35 -0.72 18.32 -3.07
CA ARG A 35 0.48 17.47 -3.01
C ARG A 35 0.90 16.98 -4.39
N SER A 36 -0.04 16.52 -5.21
CA SER A 36 0.25 16.10 -6.59
C SER A 36 0.82 17.25 -7.42
N ALA A 37 0.31 18.48 -7.28
CA ALA A 37 0.86 19.64 -7.98
C ALA A 37 2.33 19.92 -7.60
N VAL A 38 2.70 19.73 -6.33
CA VAL A 38 4.10 19.85 -5.87
C VAL A 38 4.98 18.76 -6.49
N ILE A 39 4.52 17.50 -6.47
CA ILE A 39 5.26 16.37 -7.05
C ILE A 39 5.42 16.53 -8.56
N ARG A 40 4.39 17.00 -9.27
CA ARG A 40 4.47 17.25 -10.72
C ARG A 40 5.51 18.30 -11.08
N LYS A 41 5.64 19.36 -10.27
CA LYS A 41 6.66 20.40 -10.46
C LYS A 41 8.06 19.90 -10.16
N ASN A 42 8.21 19.00 -9.18
CA ASN A 42 9.50 18.39 -8.84
C ASN A 42 9.33 16.95 -8.30
N PRO A 43 9.40 15.92 -9.16
CA PRO A 43 9.16 14.54 -8.75
C PRO A 43 10.28 13.98 -7.88
N VAL A 44 11.46 14.61 -7.86
CA VAL A 44 12.54 14.24 -6.94
C VAL A 44 12.16 14.57 -5.49
N ARG A 45 11.42 15.66 -5.29
CA ARG A 45 10.95 16.10 -3.96
C ARG A 45 10.09 15.05 -3.27
N LEU A 46 9.39 14.22 -4.04
CA LEU A 46 8.62 13.11 -3.49
C LEU A 46 9.51 12.06 -2.82
N ILE A 47 10.64 11.73 -3.43
CA ILE A 47 11.57 10.76 -2.85
C ILE A 47 12.20 11.35 -1.60
N ASP A 48 12.51 12.64 -1.60
CA ASP A 48 13.04 13.33 -0.42
C ASP A 48 12.03 13.40 0.74
N ASP A 49 10.74 13.57 0.43
CA ASP A 49 9.67 13.54 1.42
C ASP A 49 9.40 12.12 1.92
N LEU A 50 9.34 11.12 1.04
CA LEU A 50 9.23 9.70 1.41
C LEU A 50 10.35 9.32 2.37
N ARG A 51 11.60 9.69 2.05
CA ARG A 51 12.79 9.43 2.88
C ARG A 51 12.64 9.91 4.32
N LYS A 52 11.79 10.87 4.67
CA LYS A 52 11.63 11.28 6.08
C LYS A 52 10.85 10.25 6.88
N GLU A 53 9.97 9.52 6.21
CA GLU A 53 9.02 8.58 6.79
C GLU A 53 9.52 7.12 6.70
N LEU A 54 10.54 6.85 5.87
CA LEU A 54 11.11 5.51 5.68
C LEU A 54 11.81 4.97 6.94
N THR A 55 11.56 3.68 7.19
CA THR A 55 12.39 2.84 8.05
C THR A 55 13.81 2.70 7.47
N ASP A 56 14.76 2.23 8.28
CA ASP A 56 16.13 2.01 7.78
C ASP A 56 16.19 0.99 6.64
N SER A 57 15.36 -0.06 6.69
CA SER A 57 15.24 -1.04 5.60
C SER A 57 14.77 -0.38 4.30
N ASP A 58 13.67 0.36 4.37
CA ASP A 58 13.12 1.07 3.22
C ASP A 58 14.13 2.09 2.64
N ARG A 59 14.91 2.78 3.49
CA ARG A 59 15.96 3.69 3.02
C ARG A 59 16.99 2.96 2.19
N MET A 60 17.39 1.76 2.58
CA MET A 60 18.35 0.96 1.82
C MET A 60 17.78 0.59 0.45
N VAL A 61 16.54 0.11 0.39
CA VAL A 61 15.88 -0.25 -0.87
C VAL A 61 15.72 0.97 -1.78
N VAL A 62 15.27 2.11 -1.25
CA VAL A 62 15.07 3.35 -2.03
C VAL A 62 16.39 4.03 -2.43
N ASN A 63 17.51 3.73 -1.75
CA ASN A 63 18.84 4.18 -2.16
C ASN A 63 19.38 3.44 -3.40
N ASP A 64 18.83 2.27 -3.74
CA ASP A 64 19.16 1.60 -4.99
C ASP A 64 18.80 2.47 -6.20
N VAL A 65 19.73 2.60 -7.15
CA VAL A 65 19.57 3.49 -8.31
C VAL A 65 18.45 3.01 -9.22
N GLY A 66 18.29 1.70 -9.38
CA GLY A 66 17.23 1.08 -10.17
C GLY A 66 15.86 1.36 -9.57
N VAL A 67 15.70 1.09 -8.27
CA VAL A 67 14.45 1.37 -7.53
C VAL A 67 14.13 2.86 -7.57
N ARG A 68 15.10 3.73 -7.28
CA ARG A 68 14.89 5.19 -7.31
C ARG A 68 14.44 5.67 -8.69
N THR A 69 15.05 5.15 -9.75
CA THR A 69 14.70 5.49 -11.14
C THR A 69 13.29 5.00 -11.49
N MET A 70 12.94 3.78 -11.08
CA MET A 70 11.60 3.21 -11.25
C MET A 70 10.54 4.09 -10.54
N LEU A 71 10.77 4.44 -9.27
CA LEU A 71 9.84 5.28 -8.51
C LEU A 71 9.63 6.64 -9.18
N LEU A 72 10.71 7.32 -9.58
CA LEU A 72 10.60 8.59 -10.30
C LEU A 72 9.78 8.46 -11.59
N ARG A 73 9.97 7.38 -12.35
CA ARG A 73 9.20 7.12 -13.57
C ARG A 73 7.72 6.91 -13.25
N ASN A 74 7.41 6.07 -12.25
CA ASN A 74 6.03 5.75 -11.87
C ASN A 74 5.27 7.00 -11.42
N TYR A 75 5.86 7.84 -10.58
CA TYR A 75 5.20 9.07 -10.11
C TYR A 75 5.07 10.15 -11.18
N ARG A 76 6.05 10.26 -12.09
CA ARG A 76 5.93 11.15 -13.25
C ARG A 76 4.76 10.74 -14.14
N GLU A 77 4.60 9.44 -14.39
CA GLU A 77 3.50 8.95 -15.23
C GLU A 77 2.15 9.03 -14.51
N GLY A 78 2.06 8.52 -13.28
CA GLY A 78 0.82 8.49 -12.51
C GLY A 78 0.22 9.88 -12.24
N LEU A 79 1.06 10.92 -12.18
CA LEU A 79 0.62 12.31 -12.02
C LEU A 79 0.76 13.15 -13.29
N ARG A 80 1.02 12.53 -14.45
CA ARG A 80 1.29 13.25 -15.71
C ARG A 80 0.16 14.23 -16.03
N THR A 81 -1.08 13.76 -15.93
CA THR A 81 -2.27 14.53 -16.28
C THR A 81 -2.86 15.28 -15.07
N SER A 82 -3.11 14.59 -13.96
CA SER A 82 -3.80 15.15 -12.79
C SER A 82 -3.58 14.35 -11.51
N ALA A 83 -4.19 14.80 -10.41
CA ALA A 83 -4.24 14.09 -9.13
C ALA A 83 -5.31 13.00 -9.08
N TRP A 84 -6.25 13.01 -10.03
CA TRP A 84 -7.53 12.30 -9.88
C TRP A 84 -7.38 10.80 -9.82
N GLY A 85 -6.44 10.19 -10.57
CA GLY A 85 -6.18 8.75 -10.45
C GLY A 85 -5.77 8.34 -9.03
N TRP A 86 -4.93 9.14 -8.36
CA TRP A 86 -4.56 8.86 -6.96
C TRP A 86 -5.75 9.08 -6.00
N ILE A 87 -6.58 10.10 -6.24
CA ILE A 87 -7.77 10.34 -5.42
C ILE A 87 -8.78 9.19 -5.60
N ASP A 88 -8.99 8.74 -6.84
CA ASP A 88 -9.86 7.62 -7.18
C ASP A 88 -9.38 6.32 -6.50
N ASP A 89 -8.07 6.03 -6.50
CA ASP A 89 -7.52 4.88 -5.78
C ASP A 89 -7.79 4.95 -4.27
N ALA A 90 -7.62 6.13 -3.66
CA ALA A 90 -7.89 6.33 -2.23
C ALA A 90 -9.38 6.14 -1.89
N ILE A 91 -10.26 6.61 -2.77
CA ILE A 91 -11.71 6.38 -2.68
C ILE A 91 -12.01 4.88 -2.82
N ALA A 92 -11.42 4.21 -3.80
CA ALA A 92 -11.66 2.80 -4.09
C ALA A 92 -11.26 1.89 -2.90
N PHE A 93 -10.13 2.16 -2.24
CA PHE A 93 -9.71 1.39 -1.05
C PHE A 93 -10.71 1.44 0.11
N SER A 94 -11.55 2.47 0.14
CA SER A 94 -12.40 2.80 1.27
C SER A 94 -13.89 2.54 1.03
N ASN A 95 -14.25 2.01 -0.14
CA ASN A 95 -15.62 1.69 -0.49
C ASN A 95 -15.80 0.17 -0.59
N PRO A 96 -17.05 -0.33 -0.49
CA PRO A 96 -17.35 -1.73 -0.77
C PRO A 96 -16.84 -2.16 -2.15
N TRP A 97 -16.18 -3.32 -2.24
CA TRP A 97 -15.52 -3.79 -3.46
C TRP A 97 -16.47 -4.44 -4.48
N GLY A 98 -17.76 -4.52 -4.17
CA GLY A 98 -18.76 -5.16 -5.01
C GLY A 98 -18.79 -6.70 -4.90
N PHE A 99 -17.98 -7.28 -4.02
CA PHE A 99 -17.99 -8.68 -3.63
C PHE A 99 -17.46 -8.80 -2.19
N GLU A 100 -17.87 -9.84 -1.47
CA GLU A 100 -17.30 -10.14 -0.15
C GLU A 100 -15.99 -10.92 -0.29
N PRO A 101 -14.95 -10.67 0.52
CA PRO A 101 -13.70 -11.44 0.45
C PRO A 101 -13.90 -12.96 0.62
N ALA A 102 -14.98 -13.36 1.29
CA ALA A 102 -15.40 -14.76 1.43
C ALA A 102 -15.78 -15.44 0.10
N GLU A 103 -16.10 -14.67 -0.93
CA GLU A 103 -16.43 -15.17 -2.27
C GLU A 103 -15.18 -15.56 -3.08
N ILE A 104 -13.97 -15.25 -2.60
CA ILE A 104 -12.73 -15.64 -3.27
C ILE A 104 -12.47 -17.14 -3.06
N THR A 105 -12.54 -17.91 -4.14
CA THR A 105 -12.37 -19.37 -4.12
C THR A 105 -10.99 -19.85 -4.54
N GLY A 106 -10.22 -19.06 -5.28
CA GLY A 106 -8.85 -19.40 -5.68
C GLY A 106 -7.86 -19.34 -4.51
N PRO A 107 -6.69 -19.98 -4.63
CA PRO A 107 -5.59 -19.78 -3.69
C PRO A 107 -5.16 -18.30 -3.64
N VAL A 108 -4.96 -17.78 -2.44
CA VAL A 108 -4.49 -16.40 -2.23
C VAL A 108 -3.25 -16.40 -1.34
N MET A 109 -2.21 -15.66 -1.72
CA MET A 109 -1.11 -15.35 -0.82
C MET A 109 -1.14 -13.88 -0.42
N LEU A 110 -1.11 -13.62 0.88
CA LEU A 110 -1.00 -12.30 1.48
C LEU A 110 0.39 -12.16 2.08
N TRP A 111 1.33 -11.57 1.34
CA TRP A 111 2.66 -11.24 1.86
C TRP A 111 2.65 -9.84 2.48
N HIS A 112 3.24 -9.68 3.67
CA HIS A 112 3.33 -8.38 4.34
C HIS A 112 4.63 -8.25 5.16
N GLY A 113 5.26 -7.08 5.15
CA GLY A 113 6.38 -6.76 6.04
C GLY A 113 5.89 -6.19 7.37
N GLU A 114 6.27 -6.78 8.50
CA GLU A 114 5.78 -6.34 9.82
C GLU A 114 6.23 -4.93 10.20
N LYS A 115 7.31 -4.43 9.59
CA LYS A 115 7.83 -3.07 9.81
C LYS A 115 7.31 -2.05 8.80
N ASP A 116 6.32 -2.41 7.98
CA ASP A 116 5.68 -1.45 7.07
C ASP A 116 5.00 -0.32 7.87
N VAL A 117 5.48 0.90 7.66
CA VAL A 117 4.97 2.13 8.30
C VAL A 117 3.94 2.87 7.45
N PHE A 118 3.71 2.43 6.22
CA PHE A 118 2.70 2.98 5.31
C PHE A 118 1.40 2.18 5.34
N SER A 119 1.46 0.86 5.53
CA SER A 119 0.31 -0.02 5.65
C SER A 119 0.47 -0.97 6.86
N PRO A 120 -0.39 -0.87 7.89
CA PRO A 120 -0.33 -1.76 9.04
C PRO A 120 -0.56 -3.24 8.65
N VAL A 121 0.22 -4.14 9.22
CA VAL A 121 0.06 -5.61 9.03
C VAL A 121 -1.33 -6.13 9.39
N GLY A 122 -2.07 -5.38 10.22
CA GLY A 122 -3.47 -5.67 10.57
C GLY A 122 -4.39 -5.79 9.36
N HIS A 123 -4.14 -5.06 8.27
CA HIS A 123 -4.95 -5.14 7.04
C HIS A 123 -4.83 -6.53 6.39
N SER A 124 -3.60 -7.04 6.27
CA SER A 124 -3.34 -8.38 5.74
C SER A 124 -3.90 -9.48 6.65
N ARG A 125 -3.82 -9.32 7.98
CA ARG A 125 -4.43 -10.25 8.93
C ARG A 125 -5.96 -10.24 8.85
N TRP A 126 -6.57 -9.07 8.66
CA TRP A 126 -8.02 -8.93 8.51
C TRP A 126 -8.55 -9.61 7.25
N LEU A 127 -7.83 -9.47 6.12
CA LEU A 127 -8.15 -10.16 4.86
C LEU A 127 -8.01 -11.67 5.00
N ALA A 128 -6.96 -12.14 5.66
CA ALA A 128 -6.72 -13.56 5.86
C ALA A 128 -7.85 -14.26 6.64
N GLY A 129 -8.41 -13.57 7.65
CA GLY A 129 -9.55 -14.08 8.41
C GLY A 129 -10.86 -14.17 7.61
N ARG A 130 -10.91 -13.63 6.39
CA ARG A 130 -12.12 -13.57 5.55
C ARG A 130 -11.98 -14.32 4.22
N ILE A 131 -10.78 -14.49 3.71
CA ILE A 131 -10.51 -15.23 2.48
C ILE A 131 -10.26 -16.70 2.84
N PRO A 132 -11.14 -17.64 2.45
CA PRO A 132 -11.08 -19.04 2.90
C PRO A 132 -9.76 -19.74 2.53
N ASN A 133 -9.25 -19.50 1.34
CA ASN A 133 -8.07 -20.17 0.78
C ASN A 133 -6.83 -19.27 0.80
N SER A 134 -6.68 -18.45 1.86
CA SER A 134 -5.54 -17.55 2.01
C SER A 134 -4.37 -18.16 2.78
N THR A 135 -3.15 -17.84 2.33
CA THR A 135 -1.89 -18.09 3.05
C THR A 135 -1.26 -16.75 3.38
N VAL A 136 -1.03 -16.48 4.66
CA VAL A 136 -0.37 -15.23 5.09
C VAL A 136 1.11 -15.48 5.32
N VAL A 137 1.94 -14.64 4.71
CA VAL A 137 3.39 -14.62 4.91
C VAL A 137 3.76 -13.27 5.49
N VAL A 138 3.97 -13.21 6.81
CA VAL A 138 4.50 -12.01 7.48
C VAL A 138 6.00 -12.14 7.63
N ASP A 139 6.75 -11.21 7.06
CA ASP A 139 8.19 -11.10 7.29
C ASP A 139 8.45 -10.10 8.43
N PRO A 140 8.97 -10.55 9.60
CA PRO A 140 9.14 -9.70 10.77
C PRO A 140 10.22 -8.63 10.60
N ALA A 141 11.11 -8.78 9.63
CA ALA A 141 12.20 -7.84 9.36
C ALA A 141 11.88 -6.86 8.22
N ALA A 142 11.02 -7.27 7.28
CA ALA A 142 10.68 -6.49 6.11
C ALA A 142 9.83 -5.25 6.41
N ALA A 143 10.09 -4.19 5.64
CA ALA A 143 9.31 -2.97 5.56
C ALA A 143 8.56 -2.87 4.22
N HIS A 144 8.07 -1.69 3.87
CA HIS A 144 7.17 -1.50 2.73
C HIS A 144 7.82 -1.83 1.38
N PHE A 145 9.01 -1.32 1.13
CA PHE A 145 9.71 -1.51 -0.15
C PHE A 145 10.41 -2.86 -0.27
N ASP A 146 10.53 -3.62 0.83
CA ASP A 146 10.99 -5.01 0.79
C ASP A 146 10.04 -5.93 0.01
N ALA A 147 8.81 -5.48 -0.25
CA ALA A 147 7.89 -6.13 -1.19
C ALA A 147 8.52 -6.32 -2.59
N LEU A 148 9.40 -5.42 -3.02
CA LEU A 148 10.12 -5.55 -4.30
C LEU A 148 11.06 -6.75 -4.32
N HIS A 149 11.68 -7.07 -3.17
CA HIS A 149 12.52 -8.25 -3.01
C HIS A 149 11.70 -9.53 -2.84
N ALA A 150 10.50 -9.44 -2.26
CA ALA A 150 9.58 -10.56 -2.16
C ALA A 150 8.96 -10.95 -3.51
N LEU A 151 8.86 -10.00 -4.45
CA LEU A 151 8.14 -10.16 -5.71
C LEU A 151 8.54 -11.41 -6.52
N PRO A 152 9.83 -11.75 -6.75
CA PRO A 152 10.18 -12.96 -7.51
C PRO A 152 9.64 -14.24 -6.86
N ARG A 153 9.68 -14.33 -5.52
CA ARG A 153 9.12 -15.47 -4.79
C ARG A 153 7.60 -15.53 -4.92
N VAL A 154 6.93 -14.38 -4.81
CA VAL A 154 5.47 -14.25 -4.98
C VAL A 154 5.03 -14.69 -6.39
N LEU A 155 5.78 -14.27 -7.41
CA LEU A 155 5.49 -14.65 -8.81
C LEU A 155 5.73 -16.15 -9.06
N ASN A 156 6.77 -16.74 -8.47
CA ASN A 156 6.98 -18.20 -8.56
C ASN A 156 5.84 -18.97 -7.92
N TRP A 157 5.38 -18.54 -6.73
CA TRP A 157 4.22 -19.13 -6.07
C TRP A 157 2.97 -19.06 -6.95
N LEU A 158 2.75 -17.95 -7.66
CA LEU A 158 1.63 -17.81 -8.59
C LEU A 158 1.71 -18.78 -9.76
N LEU A 159 2.91 -18.98 -10.34
CA LEU A 159 3.13 -19.92 -11.45
C LEU A 159 2.90 -21.38 -11.02
N GLU A 160 3.38 -21.75 -9.84
CA GLU A 160 3.17 -23.08 -9.26
C GLU A 160 1.69 -23.32 -8.95
N SER A 161 1.01 -22.32 -8.38
CA SER A 161 -0.41 -22.40 -8.02
C SER A 161 -1.35 -22.44 -9.22
N ALA A 162 -0.94 -21.90 -10.36
CA ALA A 162 -1.70 -21.97 -11.62
C ALA A 162 -1.54 -23.31 -12.36
N SER A 163 -0.57 -24.13 -11.96
CA SER A 163 -0.24 -25.39 -12.62
C SER A 163 -0.90 -26.62 -11.97
N GLY A 164 -1.66 -26.43 -10.89
CA GLY A 164 -2.42 -27.47 -10.17
C GLY A 164 -3.92 -27.24 -10.26
#